data_AF-A0A1V6N3R2-F1
#
_entry.id   AF-A0A1V6N3R2-F1
#
_cell.length_a   1.000
_cell.length_b   1.000
_cell.length_c   1.000
_cell.angle_alpha   90.00
_cell.angle_beta   90.00
_cell.angle_gamma   90.00
#
_symmetry.space_group_name_H-M   'P 1'
#
loop_
_entity.id
_entity.type
_entity.pdbx_description
1 polymer ?
#
loop_
_entity_poly.entity_id
_entity_poly.type
_entity_poly.pdbx_seq_one_letter_code
_entity_poly.pdbx_strand_id
1 'polypeptide(L)'
;MEIKLKKQMEDLQREVVLKSVDLDDDIDDFEVDIGAYDGYDKLITISPRCVRCDLCVEECPVDAISPSSAVKKSRVENNCVKCEICAQTCPVSCIYVMETKSAINKESDDGDVEYSLKEVKVPHRVLRMKDINIDRTKCDDCGDCVKFCPTKAITIKEKSIIEAADDTSYPYLEDKEYPYIDKELCVGCGSCVNLCNTDAITLDRTLGPVIVTKSLCIDQDACVQCYLCEESCPVDAIRLDGDEVVLDDDKCIRCNVCSSKCPVNALSLKDLEKSESSEELKDLEKSEDLENNTDSETN
;
A
#
# COMPACT_ATOMS: atom_id res chain seq x y z
N MET A 1 -0.85 10.25 -13.56
CA MET A 1 -1.45 11.58 -13.84
C MET A 1 -0.54 12.67 -13.26
N GLU A 2 -0.42 13.84 -13.88
CA GLU A 2 0.31 15.00 -13.32
C GLU A 2 -0.61 16.22 -13.27
N ILE A 3 -0.71 16.86 -12.10
CA ILE A 3 -1.52 18.05 -11.86
C ILE A 3 -0.60 19.15 -11.41
N LYS A 4 -0.72 20.34 -12.02
CA LYS A 4 0.01 21.54 -11.62
C LYS A 4 -0.97 22.61 -11.20
N LEU A 5 -0.75 23.20 -10.03
CA LEU A 5 -1.52 24.29 -9.46
C LEU A 5 -0.57 25.45 -9.21
N LYS A 6 -1.03 26.66 -9.50
CA LYS A 6 -0.30 27.89 -9.21
C LYS A 6 -1.09 28.74 -8.24
N LYS A 7 -0.41 29.30 -7.25
CA LYS A 7 -0.95 30.31 -6.34
C LYS A 7 -0.05 31.53 -6.40
N GLN A 8 -0.64 32.73 -6.45
CA GLN A 8 0.14 33.97 -6.46
C GLN A 8 0.82 34.21 -5.11
N MET A 9 2.01 34.82 -5.12
CA MET A 9 2.76 35.13 -3.90
C MET A 9 1.95 36.01 -2.96
N GLU A 10 1.28 37.03 -3.49
CA GLU A 10 0.55 38.02 -2.71
C GLU A 10 -0.54 37.37 -1.84
N ASP A 11 -1.26 36.38 -2.39
CA ASP A 11 -2.25 35.60 -1.67
C ASP A 11 -1.62 34.76 -0.55
N LEU A 12 -0.44 34.17 -0.80
CA LEU A 12 0.28 33.40 0.22
C LEU A 12 0.77 34.32 1.34
N GLN A 13 1.38 35.45 1.02
CA GLN A 13 1.85 36.44 2.00
C GLN A 13 0.70 36.94 2.88
N ARG A 14 -0.44 37.29 2.27
CA ARG A 14 -1.62 37.73 3.00
C ARG A 14 -2.16 36.66 3.96
N GLU A 15 -2.19 35.40 3.53
CA GLU A 15 -2.58 34.30 4.42
C GLU A 15 -1.62 34.08 5.58
N VAL A 16 -0.31 34.25 5.35
CA VAL A 16 0.69 34.12 6.42
C VAL A 16 0.54 35.26 7.43
N VAL A 17 0.38 36.50 6.97
CA VAL A 17 0.12 37.66 7.85
C VAL A 17 -1.14 37.41 8.69
N LEU A 18 -2.26 37.03 8.08
CA LEU A 18 -3.51 36.75 8.81
C LEU A 18 -3.42 35.63 9.85
N LYS A 19 -2.48 34.68 9.69
CA LYS A 19 -2.25 33.58 10.64
C LYS A 19 -1.23 33.91 11.72
N SER A 20 -0.48 35.01 11.57
CA SER A 20 0.64 35.38 12.43
C SER A 20 0.34 36.57 13.33
N VAL A 21 -0.83 37.18 13.17
CA VAL A 21 -1.24 38.44 13.79
C VAL A 21 -2.48 38.17 14.67
N ASP A 22 -2.49 38.66 15.91
CA ASP A 22 -3.63 38.51 16.82
C ASP A 22 -4.76 39.49 16.46
N LEU A 23 -5.97 39.27 16.98
CA LEU A 23 -7.17 40.09 16.64
C LEU A 23 -7.02 41.58 16.98
N ASP A 24 -6.10 41.93 17.87
CA ASP A 24 -5.89 43.29 18.38
C ASP A 24 -4.70 44.00 17.69
N ASP A 25 -4.01 43.33 16.77
CA ASP A 25 -2.83 43.86 16.07
C ASP A 25 -3.21 44.48 14.71
N ASP A 26 -2.60 45.62 14.38
CA ASP A 26 -2.76 46.27 13.08
C ASP A 26 -1.98 45.51 11.99
N ILE A 27 -2.70 44.89 11.05
CA ILE A 27 -2.16 44.05 9.96
C ILE A 27 -1.19 44.83 9.03
N ASP A 28 -1.39 46.14 8.91
CA ASP A 28 -0.63 47.00 8.00
C ASP A 28 0.85 47.20 8.43
N ASP A 29 1.21 46.83 9.65
CA ASP A 29 2.59 46.95 10.18
C ASP A 29 3.46 45.71 9.91
N PHE A 30 2.91 44.63 9.33
CA PHE A 30 3.61 43.36 9.13
C PHE A 30 3.92 43.07 7.65
N GLU A 31 5.20 43.16 7.29
CA GLU A 31 5.71 42.63 6.02
C GLU A 31 6.30 41.23 6.20
N VAL A 32 5.79 40.25 5.45
CA VAL A 32 6.29 38.87 5.45
C VAL A 32 7.13 38.63 4.19
N ASP A 33 8.43 38.42 4.38
CA ASP A 33 9.33 37.93 3.32
C ASP A 33 9.35 36.40 3.32
N ILE A 34 8.76 35.80 2.28
CA ILE A 34 8.81 34.37 2.04
C ILE A 34 10.02 34.08 1.16
N GLY A 35 11.00 33.36 1.69
CA GLY A 35 12.19 32.93 0.97
C GLY A 35 11.92 31.94 -0.17
N ALA A 36 12.95 31.59 -0.92
CA ALA A 36 12.88 30.45 -1.83
C ALA A 36 12.62 29.17 -1.03
N TYR A 37 11.74 28.31 -1.54
CA TYR A 37 11.34 27.08 -0.88
C TYR A 37 11.15 25.98 -1.91
N ASP A 38 11.69 24.80 -1.63
CA ASP A 38 11.41 23.56 -2.35
C ASP A 38 11.02 22.52 -1.31
N GLY A 39 9.79 22.06 -1.39
CA GLY A 39 9.21 21.06 -0.51
C GLY A 39 8.85 19.83 -1.32
N TYR A 40 9.18 18.67 -0.79
CA TYR A 40 8.81 17.38 -1.34
C TYR A 40 8.07 16.58 -0.27
N ASP A 41 6.92 16.03 -0.64
CA ASP A 41 6.22 15.08 0.21
C ASP A 41 5.60 13.95 -0.63
N LYS A 42 5.25 12.86 0.03
CA LYS A 42 4.56 11.71 -0.56
C LYS A 42 3.22 11.49 0.14
N LEU A 43 2.18 11.19 -0.61
CA LEU A 43 0.84 10.91 -0.11
C LEU A 43 0.39 9.54 -0.58
N ILE A 44 -0.20 8.76 0.33
CA ILE A 44 -0.88 7.50 -0.02
C ILE A 44 -2.38 7.71 0.21
N THR A 45 -3.20 7.35 -0.78
CA THR A 45 -4.66 7.51 -0.69
C THR A 45 -5.39 6.28 -1.20
N ILE A 46 -6.57 6.01 -0.62
CA ILE A 46 -7.43 4.89 -1.01
C ILE A 46 -8.62 5.43 -1.81
N SER A 47 -8.70 5.00 -3.07
CA SER A 47 -9.74 5.39 -4.01
C SER A 47 -11.13 4.90 -3.57
N PRO A 48 -12.20 5.63 -3.96
CA PRO A 48 -13.57 5.15 -3.79
C PRO A 48 -13.87 3.80 -4.44
N ARG A 49 -13.01 3.31 -5.35
CA ARG A 49 -13.08 1.97 -5.97
C ARG A 49 -12.68 0.82 -5.03
N CYS A 50 -12.27 1.11 -3.79
CA CYS A 50 -11.95 0.09 -2.80
C CYS A 50 -13.08 -0.93 -2.61
N VAL A 51 -12.71 -2.20 -2.72
CA VAL A 51 -13.60 -3.36 -2.62
C VAL A 51 -13.73 -3.90 -1.19
N ARG A 52 -13.10 -3.26 -0.19
CA ARG A 52 -13.22 -3.61 1.24
C ARG A 52 -12.70 -5.00 1.56
N CYS A 53 -11.55 -5.35 0.98
CA CYS A 53 -10.93 -6.64 1.22
C CYS A 53 -9.97 -6.68 2.40
N ASP A 54 -9.66 -5.52 2.99
CA ASP A 54 -8.76 -5.32 4.14
C ASP A 54 -7.36 -5.95 4.07
N LEU A 55 -6.98 -6.52 2.94
CA LEU A 55 -5.61 -6.97 2.69
C LEU A 55 -4.56 -5.86 2.88
N CYS A 56 -4.89 -4.58 2.65
CA CYS A 56 -3.99 -3.47 2.98
C CYS A 56 -3.86 -3.20 4.48
N VAL A 57 -4.88 -3.55 5.27
CA VAL A 57 -4.87 -3.46 6.74
C VAL A 57 -4.01 -4.58 7.30
N GLU A 58 -4.24 -5.82 6.82
CA GLU A 58 -3.47 -7.01 7.19
C GLU A 58 -1.96 -6.83 6.97
N GLU A 59 -1.59 -6.14 5.87
CA GLU A 59 -0.20 -6.04 5.42
C GLU A 59 0.46 -4.70 5.77
N CYS A 60 -0.18 -3.86 6.58
CA CYS A 60 0.39 -2.60 7.02
C CYS A 60 1.35 -2.82 8.19
N PRO A 61 2.68 -2.60 8.05
CA PRO A 61 3.65 -2.90 9.11
C PRO A 61 3.58 -1.94 10.31
N VAL A 62 2.78 -0.87 10.22
CA VAL A 62 2.67 0.19 11.23
C VAL A 62 1.22 0.49 11.61
N ASP A 63 0.28 -0.38 11.22
CA ASP A 63 -1.15 -0.25 11.53
C ASP A 63 -1.74 1.13 11.16
N ALA A 64 -1.31 1.69 10.04
CA ALA A 64 -1.72 3.02 9.57
C ALA A 64 -2.93 2.97 8.61
N ILE A 65 -3.64 1.85 8.53
CA ILE A 65 -4.84 1.73 7.69
C ILE A 65 -5.99 1.22 8.54
N SER A 66 -7.07 1.99 8.63
CA SER A 66 -8.27 1.58 9.35
C SER A 66 -9.04 0.48 8.58
N PRO A 67 -9.64 -0.50 9.28
CA PRO A 67 -10.42 -1.55 8.66
C PRO A 67 -11.68 -1.01 7.98
N SER A 68 -12.18 -1.77 7.01
CA SER A 68 -13.42 -1.47 6.30
C SER A 68 -14.61 -2.24 6.87
N SER A 69 -15.80 -1.85 6.41
CA SER A 69 -17.07 -2.52 6.72
C SER A 69 -18.04 -2.31 5.56
N ALA A 70 -19.23 -2.91 5.64
CA ALA A 70 -20.28 -2.70 4.64
C ALA A 70 -20.58 -1.21 4.37
N VAL A 71 -20.40 -0.34 5.36
CA VAL A 71 -20.73 1.09 5.30
C VAL A 71 -19.50 1.99 5.11
N LYS A 72 -18.33 1.61 5.64
CA LYS A 72 -17.11 2.44 5.61
C LYS A 72 -15.98 1.75 4.84
N LYS A 73 -15.21 2.51 4.08
CA LYS A 73 -14.00 2.01 3.41
C LYS A 73 -12.80 2.22 4.32
N SER A 74 -11.75 1.44 4.09
CA SER A 74 -10.45 1.61 4.72
C SER A 74 -9.91 3.01 4.43
N ARG A 75 -9.24 3.63 5.40
CA ARG A 75 -8.62 4.95 5.26
C ARG A 75 -7.18 4.91 5.78
N VAL A 76 -6.33 5.73 5.19
CA VAL A 76 -4.95 5.91 5.63
C VAL A 76 -4.95 6.90 6.80
N GLU A 77 -4.36 6.50 7.91
CA GLU A 77 -4.25 7.29 9.13
C GLU A 77 -2.92 8.07 9.16
N ASN A 78 -2.81 9.02 10.09
CA ASN A 78 -1.70 9.98 10.14
C ASN A 78 -0.33 9.36 10.48
N ASN A 79 -0.30 8.17 11.07
CA ASN A 79 0.92 7.41 11.40
C ASN A 79 1.51 6.67 10.18
N CYS A 80 0.97 6.85 8.97
CA CYS A 80 1.49 6.23 7.76
C CYS A 80 2.93 6.66 7.45
N VAL A 81 3.84 5.69 7.44
CA VAL A 81 5.26 5.89 7.11
C VAL A 81 5.57 5.79 5.61
N LYS A 82 4.53 5.70 4.77
CA LYS A 82 4.65 5.83 3.30
C LYS A 82 5.57 4.78 2.64
N CYS A 83 5.56 3.55 3.16
CA CYS A 83 6.34 2.40 2.68
C CYS A 83 5.81 1.72 1.40
N GLU A 84 4.67 2.16 0.87
CA GLU A 84 4.08 1.69 -0.40
C GLU A 84 3.59 0.22 -0.42
N ILE A 85 3.81 -0.58 0.64
CA ILE A 85 3.39 -2.01 0.73
C ILE A 85 1.90 -2.20 0.43
N CYS A 86 1.04 -1.34 0.98
CA CYS A 86 -0.40 -1.40 0.72
C CYS A 86 -0.74 -1.23 -0.77
N ALA A 87 -0.03 -0.35 -1.47
CA ALA A 87 -0.20 -0.14 -2.91
C ALA A 87 0.28 -1.35 -3.71
N GLN A 88 1.43 -1.95 -3.35
CA GLN A 88 1.90 -3.20 -3.98
C GLN A 88 0.89 -4.35 -3.81
N THR A 89 0.19 -4.36 -2.70
CA THR A 89 -0.67 -5.47 -2.27
C THR A 89 -2.09 -5.38 -2.82
N CYS A 90 -2.57 -4.18 -3.14
CA CYS A 90 -3.97 -3.96 -3.48
C CYS A 90 -4.38 -4.75 -4.76
N PRO A 91 -5.31 -5.71 -4.68
CA PRO A 91 -5.65 -6.60 -5.81
C PRO A 91 -6.43 -5.91 -6.92
N VAL A 92 -6.97 -4.74 -6.65
CA VAL A 92 -7.78 -3.94 -7.59
C VAL A 92 -7.15 -2.59 -7.90
N SER A 93 -5.87 -2.40 -7.53
CA SER A 93 -5.07 -1.20 -7.81
C SER A 93 -5.81 0.11 -7.48
N CYS A 94 -6.46 0.14 -6.32
CA CYS A 94 -7.24 1.30 -5.87
C CYS A 94 -6.49 2.17 -4.86
N ILE A 95 -5.23 1.87 -4.55
CA ILE A 95 -4.39 2.66 -3.65
C ILE A 95 -3.38 3.42 -4.50
N TYR A 96 -3.41 4.75 -4.42
CA TYR A 96 -2.55 5.62 -5.20
C TYR A 96 -1.43 6.19 -4.33
N VAL A 97 -0.23 6.22 -4.88
CA VAL A 97 0.92 6.91 -4.31
C VAL A 97 1.18 8.16 -5.14
N MET A 98 1.14 9.31 -4.49
CA MET A 98 1.30 10.62 -5.11
C MET A 98 2.56 11.27 -4.54
N GLU A 99 3.44 11.76 -5.40
CA GLU A 99 4.51 12.67 -5.03
C GLU A 99 4.03 14.09 -5.21
N THR A 100 4.24 14.90 -4.19
CA THR A 100 3.86 16.31 -4.18
C THR A 100 5.12 17.14 -4.07
N LYS A 101 5.32 18.06 -5.03
CA LYS A 101 6.42 19.02 -4.99
C LYS A 101 5.84 20.43 -4.98
N SER A 102 6.25 21.23 -4.00
CA SER A 102 5.90 22.64 -3.87
C SER A 102 7.17 23.48 -4.03
N ALA A 103 7.17 24.41 -4.98
CA ALA A 103 8.32 25.28 -5.24
C ALA A 103 7.91 26.75 -5.27
N ILE A 104 8.75 27.61 -4.72
CA ILE A 104 8.61 29.07 -4.77
C ILE A 104 9.81 29.62 -5.56
N ASN A 105 9.56 30.12 -6.78
CA ASN A 105 10.60 30.71 -7.63
C ASN A 105 10.56 32.24 -7.55
N LYS A 106 11.62 32.87 -7.02
CA LYS A 106 11.77 34.34 -6.97
C LYS A 106 12.27 34.98 -8.29
N GLU A 107 12.53 34.19 -9.34
CA GLU A 107 13.04 34.71 -10.63
C GLU A 107 11.96 35.27 -11.57
N SER A 108 10.68 35.04 -11.28
CA SER A 108 9.56 35.67 -11.98
C SER A 108 9.07 36.89 -11.20
N ASP A 109 8.92 38.04 -11.88
CA ASP A 109 8.49 39.34 -11.29
C ASP A 109 7.20 39.26 -10.44
N ASP A 110 6.34 38.26 -10.65
CA ASP A 110 5.06 38.07 -9.94
C ASP A 110 5.07 36.99 -8.83
N GLY A 111 6.19 36.28 -8.63
CA GLY A 111 6.33 35.20 -7.62
C GLY A 111 5.18 34.18 -7.60
N ASP A 112 5.25 33.10 -8.38
CA ASP A 112 4.25 32.02 -8.26
C ASP A 112 4.72 30.93 -7.29
N VAL A 113 3.81 30.40 -6.48
CA VAL A 113 3.97 29.13 -5.78
C VAL A 113 3.43 28.02 -6.69
N GLU A 114 4.31 27.14 -7.16
CA GLU A 114 3.94 26.00 -8.00
C GLU A 114 3.81 24.73 -7.15
N TYR A 115 2.62 24.13 -7.17
CA TYR A 115 2.36 22.80 -6.61
C TYR A 115 2.21 21.81 -7.75
N SER A 116 2.99 20.73 -7.71
CA SER A 116 2.87 19.62 -8.64
C SER A 116 2.53 18.35 -7.89
N LEU A 117 1.54 17.61 -8.38
CA LEU A 117 1.15 16.30 -7.88
C LEU A 117 1.33 15.29 -8.99
N LYS A 118 2.18 14.30 -8.76
CA LYS A 118 2.50 13.25 -9.73
C LYS A 118 2.18 11.89 -9.13
N GLU A 119 1.36 11.14 -9.84
CA GLU A 119 1.10 9.74 -9.49
C GLU A 119 2.32 8.87 -9.82
N VAL A 120 2.76 8.10 -8.83
CA VAL A 120 3.87 7.15 -8.94
C VAL A 120 3.31 5.77 -9.22
N LYS A 121 3.89 5.08 -10.20
CA LYS A 121 3.56 3.69 -10.47
C LYS A 121 4.28 2.78 -9.48
N VAL A 122 3.52 2.10 -8.65
CA VAL A 122 4.02 1.10 -7.70
C VAL A 122 3.83 -0.30 -8.32
N PRO A 123 4.85 -1.16 -8.32
CA PRO A 123 4.70 -2.53 -8.81
C PRO A 123 3.80 -3.33 -7.87
N HIS A 124 2.95 -4.19 -8.43
CA HIS A 124 2.12 -5.07 -7.64
C HIS A 124 2.85 -6.39 -7.36
N ARG A 125 2.86 -6.81 -6.10
CA ARG A 125 3.34 -8.15 -5.75
C ARG A 125 2.32 -9.21 -6.17
N VAL A 126 2.81 -10.43 -6.35
CA VAL A 126 1.98 -11.55 -6.79
C VAL A 126 0.97 -11.91 -5.71
N LEU A 127 -0.28 -12.07 -6.11
CA LEU A 127 -1.36 -12.60 -5.29
C LEU A 127 -1.91 -13.84 -5.98
N ARG A 128 -1.88 -15.00 -5.32
CA ARG A 128 -2.45 -16.24 -5.87
C ARG A 128 -3.52 -16.79 -4.93
N MET A 129 -4.71 -16.99 -5.48
CA MET A 129 -5.78 -17.72 -4.81
C MET A 129 -5.47 -19.22 -4.89
N LYS A 130 -5.45 -19.91 -3.75
CA LYS A 130 -5.26 -21.36 -3.67
C LYS A 130 -6.60 -22.08 -3.65
N ASP A 131 -7.44 -21.71 -2.68
CA ASP A 131 -8.79 -22.26 -2.56
C ASP A 131 -9.73 -21.27 -1.90
N ILE A 132 -11.03 -21.41 -2.20
CA ILE A 132 -12.09 -20.61 -1.59
C ILE A 132 -13.35 -21.46 -1.48
N ASN A 133 -14.00 -21.42 -0.31
CA ASN A 133 -15.17 -22.25 -0.01
C ASN A 133 -16.23 -21.45 0.76
N ILE A 134 -17.51 -21.80 0.56
CA ILE A 134 -18.66 -21.28 1.29
C ILE A 134 -19.32 -22.41 2.07
N ASP A 135 -19.32 -22.29 3.40
CA ASP A 135 -20.17 -23.05 4.30
C ASP A 135 -21.62 -22.52 4.23
N ARG A 136 -22.40 -23.16 3.36
CA ARG A 136 -23.81 -22.81 3.10
C ARG A 136 -24.73 -23.06 4.30
N THR A 137 -24.26 -23.78 5.33
CA THR A 137 -25.04 -24.01 6.56
C THR A 137 -24.97 -22.82 7.52
N LYS A 138 -23.91 -22.01 7.44
CA LYS A 138 -23.73 -20.79 8.23
C LYS A 138 -24.23 -19.53 7.54
N CYS A 139 -24.38 -19.57 6.21
CA CYS A 139 -24.79 -18.43 5.41
C CYS A 139 -26.22 -17.98 5.76
N ASP A 140 -26.39 -16.67 5.96
CA ASP A 140 -27.67 -16.02 6.30
C ASP A 140 -28.37 -15.36 5.09
N ASP A 141 -27.89 -15.64 3.87
CA ASP A 141 -28.40 -15.09 2.61
C ASP A 141 -28.39 -13.55 2.50
N CYS A 142 -27.47 -12.86 3.20
CA CYS A 142 -27.36 -11.39 3.14
C CYS A 142 -26.97 -10.81 1.76
N GLY A 143 -26.27 -11.58 0.92
CA GLY A 143 -25.92 -11.22 -0.46
C GLY A 143 -24.71 -10.27 -0.62
N ASP A 144 -24.01 -9.91 0.45
CA ASP A 144 -22.86 -8.99 0.38
C ASP A 144 -21.69 -9.55 -0.46
N CYS A 145 -21.46 -10.87 -0.40
CA CYS A 145 -20.42 -11.54 -1.17
C CYS A 145 -20.63 -11.40 -2.69
N VAL A 146 -21.88 -11.37 -3.16
CA VAL A 146 -22.23 -11.14 -4.58
C VAL A 146 -22.07 -9.67 -4.93
N LYS A 147 -22.58 -8.78 -4.06
CA LYS A 147 -22.61 -7.33 -4.27
C LYS A 147 -21.22 -6.70 -4.38
N PHE A 148 -20.27 -7.16 -3.56
CA PHE A 148 -18.94 -6.57 -3.45
C PHE A 148 -17.84 -7.33 -4.20
N CYS A 149 -18.17 -8.44 -4.86
CA CYS A 149 -17.22 -9.18 -5.69
C CYS A 149 -16.80 -8.35 -6.92
N PRO A 150 -15.52 -7.93 -7.05
CA PRO A 150 -15.09 -7.07 -8.15
C PRO A 150 -15.12 -7.75 -9.52
N THR A 151 -14.85 -9.04 -9.56
CA THR A 151 -14.82 -9.83 -10.80
C THR A 151 -16.14 -10.51 -11.10
N LYS A 152 -17.13 -10.39 -10.20
CA LYS A 152 -18.41 -11.11 -10.26
C LYS A 152 -18.25 -12.64 -10.27
N ALA A 153 -17.19 -13.14 -9.66
CA ALA A 153 -16.96 -14.57 -9.47
C ALA A 153 -18.05 -15.23 -8.60
N ILE A 154 -18.71 -14.47 -7.72
CA ILE A 154 -19.77 -14.99 -6.85
C ILE A 154 -21.14 -14.67 -7.46
N THR A 155 -21.95 -15.69 -7.67
CA THR A 155 -23.32 -15.61 -8.22
C THR A 155 -24.29 -16.43 -7.39
N ILE A 156 -25.59 -16.16 -7.48
CA ILE A 156 -26.63 -16.96 -6.84
C ILE A 156 -27.09 -18.03 -7.83
N LYS A 157 -27.11 -19.30 -7.42
CA LYS A 157 -27.53 -20.45 -8.24
C LYS A 157 -28.40 -21.41 -7.43
N GLU A 158 -29.30 -22.12 -8.11
CA GLU A 158 -30.06 -23.22 -7.50
C GLU A 158 -29.14 -24.33 -7.00
N LYS A 159 -29.51 -24.98 -5.88
CA LYS A 159 -28.78 -26.12 -5.30
C LYS A 159 -28.42 -27.20 -6.34
N SER A 160 -29.36 -27.57 -7.21
CA SER A 160 -29.16 -28.60 -8.25
C SER A 160 -28.00 -28.27 -9.20
N ILE A 161 -27.82 -26.99 -9.53
CA ILE A 161 -26.75 -26.49 -10.39
C ILE A 161 -25.42 -26.50 -9.65
N ILE A 162 -25.44 -26.17 -8.36
CA ILE A 162 -24.25 -26.19 -7.50
C ILE A 162 -23.76 -27.62 -7.32
N GLU A 163 -24.64 -28.56 -6.99
CA GLU A 163 -24.30 -29.98 -6.83
C GLU A 163 -23.71 -30.56 -8.11
N ALA A 164 -24.25 -30.19 -9.27
CA ALA A 164 -23.72 -30.61 -10.57
C ALA A 164 -22.36 -29.97 -10.89
N ALA A 165 -22.09 -28.74 -10.45
CA ALA A 165 -20.82 -28.05 -10.68
C ALA A 165 -19.71 -28.54 -9.74
N ASP A 166 -20.05 -28.80 -8.47
CA ASP A 166 -19.13 -29.29 -7.44
C ASP A 166 -18.92 -30.81 -7.52
N ASP A 167 -19.65 -31.51 -8.39
CA ASP A 167 -19.73 -32.98 -8.46
C ASP A 167 -19.96 -33.62 -7.06
N THR A 168 -20.81 -32.97 -6.26
CA THR A 168 -21.00 -33.28 -4.83
C THR A 168 -22.47 -33.09 -4.45
N SER A 169 -23.04 -34.01 -3.66
CA SER A 169 -24.42 -33.88 -3.15
C SER A 169 -24.46 -33.25 -1.76
N TYR A 170 -25.39 -32.32 -1.55
CA TYR A 170 -25.61 -31.59 -0.30
C TYR A 170 -27.01 -31.89 0.27
N PRO A 171 -27.23 -33.08 0.85
CA PRO A 171 -28.57 -33.54 1.27
C PRO A 171 -29.17 -32.73 2.42
N TYR A 172 -28.33 -32.05 3.21
CA TYR A 172 -28.72 -31.22 4.34
C TYR A 172 -29.13 -29.79 3.96
N LEU A 173 -28.93 -29.39 2.71
CA LEU A 173 -29.35 -28.08 2.22
C LEU A 173 -30.79 -28.16 1.70
N GLU A 174 -31.58 -27.13 2.00
CA GLU A 174 -32.92 -26.93 1.43
C GLU A 174 -32.82 -26.67 -0.08
N ASP A 175 -33.87 -27.02 -0.82
CA ASP A 175 -33.96 -26.80 -2.27
C ASP A 175 -34.29 -25.32 -2.60
N LYS A 176 -33.30 -24.46 -2.35
CA LYS A 176 -33.32 -23.03 -2.66
C LYS A 176 -32.04 -22.60 -3.39
N GLU A 177 -31.91 -21.30 -3.62
CA GLU A 177 -30.72 -20.72 -4.23
C GLU A 177 -29.66 -20.40 -3.17
N TYR A 178 -28.39 -20.62 -3.51
CA TYR A 178 -27.24 -20.32 -2.65
C TYR A 178 -26.15 -19.58 -3.45
N PRO A 179 -25.23 -18.89 -2.75
CA PRO A 179 -24.01 -18.38 -3.37
C PRO A 179 -23.14 -19.51 -3.94
N TYR A 180 -22.66 -19.31 -5.16
CA TYR A 180 -21.73 -20.15 -5.90
C TYR A 180 -20.52 -19.31 -6.31
N ILE A 181 -19.31 -19.87 -6.15
CA ILE A 181 -18.06 -19.21 -6.52
C ILE A 181 -17.48 -19.87 -7.77
N ASP A 182 -17.30 -19.07 -8.81
CA ASP A 182 -16.46 -19.41 -9.95
C ASP A 182 -14.98 -19.19 -9.59
N LYS A 183 -14.25 -20.30 -9.43
CA LYS A 183 -12.83 -20.27 -9.04
C LYS A 183 -11.92 -19.69 -10.13
N GLU A 184 -12.32 -19.77 -11.40
CA GLU A 184 -11.52 -19.22 -12.52
C GLU A 184 -11.59 -17.70 -12.57
N LEU A 185 -12.71 -17.11 -12.17
CA LEU A 185 -12.90 -15.65 -12.10
C LEU A 185 -12.45 -15.05 -10.77
N CYS A 186 -12.20 -15.86 -9.75
CA CYS A 186 -11.85 -15.40 -8.42
C CYS A 186 -10.38 -14.97 -8.35
N VAL A 187 -10.14 -13.67 -8.12
CA VAL A 187 -8.78 -13.11 -7.95
C VAL A 187 -8.23 -13.22 -6.52
N GLY A 188 -8.95 -13.88 -5.61
CA GLY A 188 -8.50 -14.02 -4.20
C GLY A 188 -8.42 -12.71 -3.42
N CYS A 189 -9.21 -11.70 -3.79
CA CYS A 189 -9.13 -10.38 -3.15
C CYS A 189 -9.49 -10.42 -1.65
N GLY A 190 -10.44 -11.27 -1.24
CA GLY A 190 -10.87 -11.41 0.17
C GLY A 190 -12.04 -10.51 0.60
N SER A 191 -12.63 -9.72 -0.31
CA SER A 191 -13.79 -8.86 0.00
C SER A 191 -14.97 -9.64 0.60
N CYS A 192 -15.28 -10.81 0.04
CA CYS A 192 -16.37 -11.66 0.52
C CYS A 192 -16.13 -12.23 1.92
N VAL A 193 -14.89 -12.54 2.27
CA VAL A 193 -14.51 -13.04 3.60
C VAL A 193 -14.65 -11.91 4.62
N ASN A 194 -14.08 -10.75 4.32
CA ASN A 194 -14.11 -9.60 5.22
C ASN A 194 -15.53 -9.09 5.53
N LEU A 195 -16.44 -9.18 4.56
CA LEU A 195 -17.82 -8.69 4.72
C LEU A 195 -18.78 -9.75 5.26
N CYS A 196 -18.36 -11.00 5.38
CA CYS A 196 -19.21 -12.06 5.89
C CYS A 196 -19.36 -11.92 7.42
N ASN A 197 -20.59 -11.67 7.87
CA ASN A 197 -20.94 -11.56 9.29
C ASN A 197 -21.10 -12.92 10.00
N THR A 198 -21.09 -14.02 9.26
CA THR A 198 -21.33 -15.40 9.73
C THR A 198 -20.10 -16.29 9.62
N ASP A 199 -18.97 -15.74 9.15
CA ASP A 199 -17.74 -16.48 8.85
C ASP A 199 -17.99 -17.72 7.98
N ALA A 200 -18.97 -17.63 7.09
CA ALA A 200 -19.36 -18.71 6.18
C ALA A 200 -18.36 -18.90 5.04
N ILE A 201 -17.45 -17.95 4.78
CA ILE A 201 -16.54 -17.98 3.63
C ILE A 201 -15.11 -18.13 4.12
N THR A 202 -14.40 -19.11 3.58
CA THR A 202 -12.97 -19.33 3.83
C THR A 202 -12.17 -19.13 2.55
N LEU A 203 -11.01 -18.48 2.65
CA LEU A 203 -10.11 -18.18 1.53
C LEU A 203 -8.68 -18.54 1.92
N ASP A 204 -8.08 -19.46 1.18
CA ASP A 204 -6.65 -19.73 1.20
C ASP A 204 -5.98 -19.00 0.02
N ARG A 205 -4.95 -18.22 0.32
CA ARG A 205 -4.21 -17.43 -0.66
C ARG A 205 -2.76 -17.28 -0.24
N THR A 206 -1.90 -17.03 -1.22
CA THR A 206 -0.49 -16.69 -0.99
C THR A 206 -0.17 -15.34 -1.57
N LEU A 207 0.62 -14.58 -0.79
CA LEU A 207 1.22 -13.32 -1.19
C LEU A 207 2.69 -13.57 -1.53
N GLY A 208 3.14 -13.02 -2.66
CA GLY A 208 4.55 -12.92 -2.97
C GLY A 208 5.29 -11.97 -2.01
N PRO A 209 6.62 -11.95 -2.07
CA PRO A 209 7.41 -11.01 -1.29
C PRO A 209 7.08 -9.56 -1.68
N VAL A 210 7.36 -8.62 -0.78
CA VAL A 210 7.35 -7.19 -1.09
C VAL A 210 8.42 -6.93 -2.13
N ILE A 211 8.06 -6.23 -3.21
CA ILE A 211 8.99 -5.90 -4.29
C ILE A 211 9.86 -4.74 -3.83
N VAL A 212 11.16 -5.00 -3.70
CA VAL A 212 12.15 -3.97 -3.35
C VAL A 212 12.43 -3.13 -4.58
N THR A 213 12.11 -1.84 -4.50
CA THR A 213 12.36 -0.86 -5.58
C THR A 213 13.44 0.16 -5.22
N LYS A 214 13.83 0.21 -3.94
CA LYS A 214 14.74 1.21 -3.40
C LYS A 214 15.74 0.55 -2.46
N SER A 215 16.97 1.04 -2.48
CA SER A 215 18.03 0.67 -1.54
C SER A 215 18.33 1.82 -0.59
N LEU A 216 18.61 1.49 0.67
CA LEU A 216 19.05 2.45 1.68
C LEU A 216 20.58 2.47 1.71
N CYS A 217 21.17 3.56 1.21
CA CYS A 217 22.61 3.80 1.28
C CYS A 217 22.97 4.48 2.61
N ILE A 218 24.05 4.03 3.23
CA ILE A 218 24.55 4.53 4.51
C ILE A 218 26.01 4.98 4.32
N ASP A 219 26.26 6.25 4.61
CA ASP A 219 27.60 6.85 4.68
C ASP A 219 28.08 6.80 6.13
N GLN A 220 28.99 5.86 6.42
CA GLN A 220 29.53 5.66 7.76
C GLN A 220 30.46 6.82 8.18
N ASP A 221 31.13 7.47 7.21
CA ASP A 221 32.07 8.56 7.49
C ASP A 221 31.33 9.85 7.86
N ALA A 222 30.16 10.08 7.26
CA ALA A 222 29.29 11.20 7.58
C ALA A 222 28.48 10.99 8.89
N CYS A 223 28.36 9.75 9.36
CA CYS A 223 27.56 9.42 10.52
C CYS A 223 28.15 9.99 11.81
N VAL A 224 27.35 10.72 12.58
CA VAL A 224 27.73 11.28 13.89
C VAL A 224 27.17 10.48 15.07
N GLN A 225 26.67 9.28 14.82
CA GLN A 225 26.26 8.30 15.83
C GLN A 225 25.20 8.84 16.83
N CYS A 226 24.24 9.61 16.32
CA CYS A 226 23.20 10.23 17.15
C CYS A 226 22.02 9.30 17.53
N TYR A 227 22.04 8.03 17.11
CA TYR A 227 21.00 7.01 17.36
C TYR A 227 19.58 7.31 16.83
N LEU A 228 19.34 8.49 16.23
CA LEU A 228 18.01 8.90 15.77
C LEU A 228 17.40 7.96 14.70
N CYS A 229 18.24 7.39 13.83
CA CYS A 229 17.78 6.45 12.81
C CYS A 229 17.29 5.13 13.42
N GLU A 230 17.96 4.63 14.46
CA GLU A 230 17.60 3.44 15.24
C GLU A 230 16.29 3.69 16.00
N GLU A 231 16.22 4.76 16.80
CA GLU A 231 15.02 5.09 17.58
C GLU A 231 13.77 5.37 16.73
N SER A 232 13.97 5.83 15.49
CA SER A 232 12.86 6.19 14.60
C SER A 232 12.42 5.07 13.67
N CYS A 233 13.11 3.93 13.66
CA CYS A 233 12.79 2.84 12.75
C CYS A 233 11.54 2.10 13.24
N PRO A 234 10.42 2.11 12.49
CA PRO A 234 9.18 1.51 12.97
C PRO A 234 9.19 -0.03 12.99
N VAL A 235 10.24 -0.65 12.44
CA VAL A 235 10.36 -2.09 12.24
C VAL A 235 11.70 -2.63 12.75
N ASP A 236 12.42 -1.85 13.55
CA ASP A 236 13.70 -2.22 14.18
C ASP A 236 14.72 -2.81 13.20
N ALA A 237 14.73 -2.30 11.96
CA ALA A 237 15.59 -2.79 10.89
C ALA A 237 16.98 -2.15 10.88
N ILE A 238 17.25 -1.14 11.71
CA ILE A 238 18.50 -0.41 11.73
C ILE A 238 18.98 -0.24 13.16
N ARG A 239 20.26 -0.46 13.40
CA ARG A 239 20.89 -0.38 14.72
C ARG A 239 22.30 0.18 14.61
N LEU A 240 22.80 0.80 15.67
CA LEU A 240 24.23 1.07 15.80
C LEU A 240 24.93 -0.12 16.48
N ASP A 241 25.99 -0.62 15.86
CA ASP A 241 26.86 -1.66 16.40
C ASP A 241 28.27 -1.10 16.58
N GLY A 242 28.54 -0.60 17.78
CA GLY A 242 29.74 0.20 18.03
C GLY A 242 29.69 1.51 17.25
N ASP A 243 30.63 1.67 16.31
CA ASP A 243 30.76 2.88 15.52
C ASP A 243 30.04 2.84 14.17
N GLU A 244 29.49 1.69 13.78
CA GLU A 244 28.87 1.47 12.48
C GLU A 244 27.35 1.35 12.57
N VAL A 245 26.65 1.90 11.58
CA VAL A 245 25.22 1.71 11.40
C VAL A 245 24.97 0.44 10.58
N VAL A 246 24.28 -0.52 11.17
CA VAL A 246 23.97 -1.83 10.56
C VAL A 246 22.50 -1.89 10.16
N LEU A 247 22.24 -2.33 8.93
CA LEU A 247 20.91 -2.52 8.37
C LEU A 247 20.57 -4.02 8.25
N ASP A 248 19.42 -4.40 8.79
CA ASP A 248 18.75 -5.67 8.54
C ASP A 248 17.84 -5.49 7.30
N ASP A 249 18.33 -5.96 6.15
CA ASP A 249 17.68 -5.69 4.86
C ASP A 249 16.30 -6.37 4.75
N ASP A 250 16.14 -7.53 5.38
CA ASP A 250 14.93 -8.35 5.40
C ASP A 250 13.80 -7.69 6.18
N LYS A 251 14.13 -6.95 7.25
CA LYS A 251 13.14 -6.18 8.03
C LYS A 251 12.82 -4.82 7.43
N CYS A 252 13.76 -4.24 6.69
CA CYS A 252 13.65 -2.85 6.29
C CYS A 252 12.57 -2.65 5.21
N ILE A 253 11.45 -2.03 5.61
CA ILE A 253 10.30 -1.73 4.73
C ILE A 253 10.49 -0.52 3.80
N ARG A 254 11.71 0.04 3.72
CA ARG A 254 12.07 1.18 2.84
C ARG A 254 11.15 2.42 2.98
N CYS A 255 10.71 2.70 4.21
CA CYS A 255 9.75 3.78 4.53
C CYS A 255 10.34 5.21 4.53
N ASN A 256 11.65 5.37 4.34
CA ASN A 256 12.36 6.66 4.31
C ASN A 256 12.40 7.44 5.63
N VAL A 257 11.90 6.90 6.74
CA VAL A 257 11.89 7.59 8.05
C VAL A 257 13.30 7.86 8.58
N CYS A 258 14.22 6.90 8.45
CA CYS A 258 15.59 7.06 8.94
C CYS A 258 16.39 8.10 8.13
N SER A 259 16.21 8.14 6.81
CA SER A 259 16.85 9.13 5.93
C SER A 259 16.30 10.52 6.15
N SER A 260 14.97 10.68 6.24
CA SER A 260 14.35 12.01 6.43
C SER A 260 14.67 12.64 7.78
N LYS A 261 14.95 11.84 8.81
CA LYS A 261 15.33 12.34 10.13
C LYS A 261 16.83 12.53 10.32
N CYS A 262 17.68 12.05 9.41
CA CYS A 262 19.13 12.15 9.59
C CYS A 262 19.60 13.60 9.46
N PRO A 263 20.10 14.25 10.53
CA PRO A 263 20.47 15.67 10.48
C PRO A 263 21.75 15.92 9.67
N VAL A 264 22.55 14.88 9.44
CA VAL A 264 23.82 14.93 8.71
C VAL A 264 23.73 14.27 7.32
N ASN A 265 22.52 13.87 6.88
CA ASN A 265 22.27 13.21 5.60
C ASN A 265 23.16 11.97 5.33
N ALA A 266 23.57 11.26 6.38
CA ALA A 266 24.33 10.02 6.27
C ALA A 266 23.52 8.86 5.68
N LEU A 267 22.18 8.97 5.61
CA LEU A 267 21.29 7.94 5.07
C LEU A 267 20.52 8.48 3.88
N SER A 268 20.46 7.72 2.79
CA SER A 268 19.70 8.08 1.58
C SER A 268 19.03 6.87 0.94
N LEU A 269 17.74 7.00 0.58
CA LEU A 269 17.06 6.01 -0.26
C LEU A 269 17.27 6.36 -1.73
N LYS A 270 17.75 5.38 -2.50
CA LYS A 270 17.95 5.48 -3.94
C LYS A 270 17.09 4.46 -4.66
N ASP A 271 16.54 4.83 -5.80
CA ASP A 271 15.87 3.88 -6.67
C ASP A 271 16.87 2.85 -7.17
N LEU A 272 16.48 1.57 -7.17
CA LEU A 272 17.23 0.53 -7.84
C LEU A 272 17.03 0.71 -9.34
N GLU A 273 18.11 1.01 -10.07
CA GLU A 273 18.05 1.09 -11.53
C GLU A 273 17.62 -0.28 -12.09
N LYS A 274 16.75 -0.29 -13.10
CA LYS A 274 16.28 -1.49 -13.78
C LYS A 274 17.39 -2.11 -14.64
N SER A 275 18.40 -2.67 -14.00
CA SER A 275 19.28 -3.69 -14.55
C SER A 275 19.37 -4.78 -13.48
N GLU A 276 19.19 -6.03 -13.89
CA GLU A 276 19.40 -7.26 -13.09
C GLU A 276 18.18 -7.88 -12.36
N SER A 277 17.00 -7.24 -12.30
CA SER A 277 15.79 -7.92 -11.77
C SER A 277 15.15 -8.95 -12.73
N SER A 278 15.82 -9.32 -13.83
CA SER A 278 15.32 -10.32 -14.80
C SER A 278 16.24 -11.53 -14.97
N GLU A 279 17.36 -11.57 -14.24
CA GLU A 279 18.27 -12.72 -14.22
C GLU A 279 18.08 -13.56 -12.95
N GLU A 280 17.92 -12.94 -11.77
CA GLU A 280 17.69 -13.69 -10.52
C GLU A 280 16.35 -14.45 -10.49
N LEU A 281 15.31 -13.91 -11.14
CA LEU A 281 14.02 -14.61 -11.30
C LEU A 281 14.11 -15.82 -12.26
N LYS A 282 15.08 -15.85 -13.19
CA LYS A 282 15.30 -17.01 -14.07
C LYS A 282 16.05 -18.15 -13.39
N ASP A 283 16.81 -17.85 -12.33
CA ASP A 283 17.58 -18.86 -11.60
C ASP A 283 16.74 -19.56 -10.53
N LEU A 284 15.73 -18.87 -9.96
CA LEU A 284 14.72 -19.48 -9.09
C LEU A 284 13.80 -20.45 -9.86
N GLU A 285 13.35 -20.08 -11.07
CA GLU A 285 12.51 -20.95 -11.92
C GLU A 285 13.26 -22.19 -12.44
N LYS A 286 14.60 -22.17 -12.56
CA LYS A 286 15.39 -23.35 -12.96
C LYS A 286 15.63 -24.35 -11.82
N SER A 287 15.52 -23.92 -10.57
CA SER A 287 15.77 -24.78 -9.41
C SER A 287 14.58 -25.70 -9.09
N GLU A 288 13.35 -25.31 -9.43
CA GLU A 288 12.13 -26.14 -9.24
C GLU A 288 11.95 -27.23 -10.32
N ASP A 289 12.64 -27.13 -11.46
CA ASP A 289 12.56 -28.11 -12.56
C ASP A 289 13.50 -29.31 -12.39
N LEU A 290 14.47 -29.24 -11.48
CA LEU A 290 15.45 -30.32 -11.23
C LEU A 290 15.01 -31.29 -10.12
N GLU A 291 14.17 -30.87 -9.18
CA GLU A 291 13.66 -31.75 -8.12
C GLU A 291 12.49 -32.63 -8.60
N ASN A 292 11.74 -32.22 -9.64
CA ASN A 292 10.61 -32.98 -10.17
C ASN A 292 10.97 -34.06 -11.21
N ASN A 293 12.26 -34.31 -11.48
CA ASN A 293 12.72 -35.27 -12.49
C ASN A 293 13.56 -36.45 -11.93
N THR A 294 13.57 -36.68 -10.62
CA THR A 294 14.31 -37.82 -10.03
C THR A 294 13.45 -38.96 -9.46
N ASP A 295 12.12 -38.86 -9.47
CA ASP A 295 11.22 -39.89 -8.93
C ASP A 295 10.37 -40.64 -9.99
N SER A 296 10.98 -41.05 -11.11
CA SER A 296 10.28 -41.93 -12.08
C SER A 296 11.12 -43.03 -12.74
N GLU A 297 12.19 -43.50 -12.10
CA GLU A 297 12.85 -44.76 -12.48
C GLU A 297 13.26 -45.60 -11.25
N THR A 298 12.30 -46.20 -10.56
CA THR A 298 12.50 -47.47 -9.82
C THR A 298 11.14 -48.12 -9.51
N ASN A 299 10.64 -48.94 -10.44
CA ASN A 299 9.92 -50.18 -10.18
C ASN A 299 9.66 -50.95 -11.49
#